data_AF-A0A7Y2PKW5-F1
#
_entry.id   AF-A0A7Y2PKW5-F1
#
_cell.length_a   1.000
_cell.length_b   1.000
_cell.length_c   1.000
_cell.angle_alpha   90.00
_cell.angle_beta   90.00
_cell.angle_gamma   90.00
#
_symmetry.space_group_name_H-M   'P 1'
#
loop_
_entity.id
_entity.type
_entity.pdbx_description
1 polymer ?
#
loop_
_entity_poly.entity_id
_entity_poly.type
_entity_poly.pdbx_seq_one_letter_code
_entity_poly.pdbx_strand_id
1 'polypeptide(L)'
;MSLSSTKKTVLAFSRVTPRMVERLQQDFNVIVPDPKLGDLNAQFDEALPHAHGLIGVGRKLGRKQLANARQLEVVSSVSVGYDNYDVDYFNERGIMLTNTPDVLTESTADLGFTLIMSSARRVAELDAWTKAGQWQASVPPALFGRADIAHAHNAQGLAMYVAA
;
A
#
# COMPACT_ATOMS: atom_id res chain seq x y z
N MET A 1 21.51 41.67 -4.62
CA MET A 1 21.15 41.07 -3.31
C MET A 1 20.15 39.96 -3.58
N SER A 2 20.60 38.70 -3.57
CA SER A 2 19.70 37.54 -3.75
C SER A 2 18.92 37.33 -2.46
N LEU A 3 17.60 37.49 -2.51
CA LEU A 3 16.70 37.14 -1.42
C LEU A 3 16.76 35.62 -1.24
N SER A 4 17.37 35.17 -0.14
CA SER A 4 17.33 33.77 0.29
C SER A 4 15.87 33.42 0.61
N SER A 5 15.15 32.88 -0.38
CA SER A 5 13.85 32.26 -0.17
C SER A 5 14.05 31.06 0.75
N THR A 6 13.59 31.15 1.99
CA THR A 6 13.65 30.05 2.96
C THR A 6 12.97 28.82 2.36
N LYS A 7 13.69 27.71 2.22
CA LYS A 7 13.14 26.46 1.68
C LYS A 7 11.95 26.01 2.54
N LYS A 8 10.85 25.58 1.90
CA LYS A 8 9.72 24.97 2.60
C LYS A 8 10.13 23.64 3.22
N THR A 9 9.47 23.28 4.31
CA THR A 9 9.73 22.04 5.06
C THR A 9 8.76 20.94 4.66
N VAL A 10 9.29 19.77 4.32
CA VAL A 10 8.53 18.55 4.02
C VAL A 10 8.81 17.52 5.11
N LEU A 11 7.76 17.04 5.77
CA LEU A 11 7.84 15.95 6.73
C LEU A 11 7.48 14.64 6.02
N ALA A 12 8.49 13.81 5.80
CA ALA A 12 8.34 12.51 5.17
C ALA A 12 8.17 11.42 6.23
N PHE A 13 7.10 10.64 6.14
CA PHE A 13 6.78 9.55 7.06
C PHE A 13 6.43 8.29 6.28
N SER A 14 6.82 7.10 6.74
CA SER A 14 6.40 5.79 6.22
C SER A 14 6.54 5.55 4.71
N ARG A 15 7.32 4.55 4.31
CA ARG A 15 7.48 4.13 2.88
C ARG A 15 7.99 5.21 1.93
N VAL A 16 8.71 6.20 2.43
CA VAL A 16 9.50 7.13 1.62
C VAL A 16 10.93 6.61 1.55
N THR A 17 11.40 6.29 0.35
CA THR A 17 12.74 5.69 0.15
C THR A 17 13.85 6.73 0.26
N PRO A 18 15.12 6.35 0.57
CA PRO A 18 16.25 7.28 0.59
C PRO A 18 16.39 8.08 -0.70
N ARG A 19 16.22 7.45 -1.86
CA ARG A 19 16.25 8.10 -3.17
C ARG A 19 15.16 9.19 -3.33
N MET A 20 13.98 8.98 -2.74
CA MET A 20 12.91 10.00 -2.75
C MET A 20 13.27 11.17 -1.83
N VAL A 21 13.83 10.88 -0.65
CA VAL A 21 14.30 11.89 0.30
C VAL A 21 15.40 12.75 -0.35
N GLU A 22 16.40 12.14 -0.97
CA GLU A 22 17.49 12.84 -1.66
C GLU A 22 16.95 13.80 -2.73
N ARG A 23 15.95 13.36 -3.52
CA ARG A 23 15.30 14.22 -4.51
C ARG A 23 14.57 15.39 -3.87
N LEU A 24 13.82 15.15 -2.79
CA LEU A 24 13.10 16.21 -2.08
C LEU A 24 14.06 17.22 -1.44
N GLN A 25 15.22 16.77 -0.95
CA GLN A 25 16.24 17.63 -0.32
C GLN A 25 16.86 18.64 -1.29
N GLN A 26 16.78 18.40 -2.60
CA GLN A 26 17.24 19.35 -3.63
C GLN A 26 16.51 20.68 -3.52
N ASP A 27 15.20 20.64 -3.26
CA ASP A 27 14.32 21.82 -3.28
C ASP A 27 13.76 22.20 -1.89
N PHE A 28 13.64 21.23 -0.97
CA PHE A 28 12.98 21.39 0.32
C PHE A 28 13.90 21.08 1.50
N ASN A 29 13.54 21.56 2.69
CA ASN A 29 14.06 21.01 3.94
C ASN A 29 13.27 19.75 4.27
N VAL A 30 13.91 18.59 4.40
CA VAL A 30 13.21 17.31 4.59
C VAL A 30 13.48 16.76 5.98
N ILE A 31 12.41 16.58 6.74
CA ILE A 31 12.44 15.92 8.05
C ILE A 31 11.95 14.48 7.86
N VAL A 32 12.74 13.52 8.34
CA VAL A 32 12.39 12.09 8.33
C VAL A 32 12.52 11.58 9.77
N PRO A 33 11.41 11.21 10.45
CA PRO A 33 11.48 10.60 11.76
C PRO A 33 12.33 9.32 11.75
N ASP A 34 13.28 9.21 12.69
CA ASP A 34 14.21 8.09 12.80
C ASP A 34 13.80 7.16 13.95
N PRO A 35 13.51 5.87 13.68
CA PRO A 35 13.18 4.90 14.72
C PRO A 35 14.27 4.73 15.79
N LYS A 36 15.54 5.05 15.46
CA LYS A 36 16.66 4.96 16.40
C LYS A 36 16.70 6.12 17.40
N LEU A 37 16.03 7.23 17.10
CA LEU A 37 16.00 8.43 17.94
C LEU A 37 14.82 8.45 18.93
N GLY A 38 13.98 7.41 18.93
CA GLY A 38 12.89 7.24 19.88
C GLY A 38 11.51 7.15 19.21
N ASP A 39 10.48 7.68 19.89
CA ASP A 39 9.10 7.60 19.43
C ASP A 39 8.87 8.42 18.14
N LEU A 40 8.46 7.72 17.08
CA LEU A 40 8.16 8.31 15.78
C LEU A 40 6.95 9.24 15.81
N ASN A 41 5.99 9.01 16.72
CA ASN A 41 4.83 9.90 16.85
C ASN A 41 5.23 11.22 17.48
N ALA A 42 6.04 11.18 18.54
CA ALA A 42 6.59 12.40 19.15
C ALA A 42 7.42 13.21 18.14
N GLN A 43 8.30 12.56 17.38
CA GLN A 43 9.09 13.24 16.34
C GLN A 43 8.20 13.85 15.24
N PHE A 44 7.13 13.16 14.84
CA PHE A 44 6.17 13.69 13.87
C PHE A 44 5.45 14.92 14.43
N ASP A 45 4.94 14.83 15.65
CA ASP A 45 4.18 15.92 16.31
C ASP A 45 5.06 17.14 16.58
N GLU A 46 6.35 16.95 16.85
CA GLU A 46 7.34 18.03 16.99
C GLU A 46 7.60 18.76 15.66
N ALA A 47 7.70 18.01 14.55
CA ALA A 47 7.95 18.58 13.22
C ALA A 47 6.71 19.21 12.58
N LEU A 48 5.51 18.71 12.91
CA LEU A 48 4.24 19.07 12.27
C LEU A 48 3.92 20.58 12.26
N PRO A 49 4.18 21.38 13.31
CA PRO A 49 3.88 22.80 13.31
C PRO A 49 4.66 23.61 12.26
N HIS A 50 5.82 23.10 11.83
CA HIS A 50 6.73 23.73 10.88
C HIS A 50 6.67 23.10 9.49
N ALA A 51 5.90 22.02 9.32
CA ALA A 51 5.76 21.32 8.05
C ALA A 51 4.82 22.09 7.11
N HIS A 52 5.30 22.35 5.89
CA HIS A 52 4.52 22.90 4.79
C HIS A 52 3.92 21.80 3.93
N GLY A 53 4.64 20.67 3.80
CA GLY A 53 4.19 19.48 3.11
C GLY A 53 4.35 18.24 3.96
N LEU A 54 3.42 17.29 3.83
CA LEU A 54 3.59 15.93 4.32
C LEU A 54 3.68 14.97 3.14
N ILE A 55 4.50 13.93 3.25
CA ILE A 55 4.53 12.83 2.28
C ILE A 55 4.63 11.48 2.99
N GLY A 56 3.75 10.54 2.65
CA GLY A 56 3.73 9.25 3.32
C GLY A 56 2.42 8.47 3.19
N VAL A 57 2.32 7.37 3.93
CA VAL A 57 1.14 6.50 3.94
C VAL A 57 0.88 5.88 5.32
N GLY A 58 -0.39 5.52 5.57
CA GLY A 58 -0.78 4.69 6.72
C GLY A 58 -1.06 5.45 8.01
N ARG A 59 -1.13 6.79 7.98
CA ARG A 59 -1.54 7.60 9.13
C ARG A 59 -2.91 8.21 8.87
N LYS A 60 -3.78 8.19 9.89
CA LYS A 60 -5.03 8.95 9.89
C LYS A 60 -4.70 10.42 10.06
N LEU A 61 -5.11 11.26 9.11
CA LEU A 61 -4.90 12.70 9.16
C LEU A 61 -6.24 13.42 9.00
N GLY A 62 -6.63 14.14 10.04
CA GLY A 62 -7.84 14.95 10.06
C GLY A 62 -7.78 15.97 11.18
N ARG A 63 -8.93 16.54 11.56
CA ARG A 63 -9.00 17.67 12.49
C ARG A 63 -8.17 17.49 13.75
N LYS A 64 -8.24 16.32 14.40
CA LYS A 64 -7.51 16.04 15.65
C LYS A 64 -5.99 15.96 15.43
N GLN A 65 -5.55 15.22 14.42
CA GLN A 65 -4.13 14.96 14.17
C GLN A 65 -3.41 16.18 13.59
N LEU A 66 -4.12 17.00 12.81
CA LEU A 66 -3.57 18.17 12.13
C LEU A 66 -3.86 19.49 12.85
N ALA A 67 -4.35 19.44 14.10
CA ALA A 67 -4.73 20.64 14.86
C ALA A 67 -3.57 21.65 14.99
N ASN A 68 -2.34 21.16 15.15
CA ASN A 68 -1.14 22.00 15.30
C ASN A 68 -0.40 22.27 13.97
N ALA A 69 -0.88 21.75 12.85
CA ALA A 69 -0.25 21.88 11.53
C ALA A 69 -0.55 23.26 10.91
N ARG A 70 0.08 24.32 11.45
CA ARG A 70 -0.25 25.71 11.10
C ARG A 70 0.19 26.13 9.70
N GLN A 71 1.30 25.57 9.22
CA GLN A 71 1.91 25.93 7.93
C GLN A 71 1.56 24.91 6.83
N LEU A 72 0.80 23.87 7.14
CA LEU A 72 0.53 22.78 6.21
C LEU A 72 -0.32 23.25 5.03
N GLU A 73 0.21 23.04 3.84
CA GLU A 73 -0.40 23.40 2.55
C GLU A 73 -0.76 22.17 1.73
N VAL A 74 0.01 21.08 1.83
CA VAL A 74 -0.17 19.88 1.00
C VAL A 74 0.15 18.58 1.74
N VAL A 75 -0.62 17.54 1.46
CA VAL A 75 -0.32 16.16 1.85
C VAL A 75 -0.27 15.30 0.60
N SER A 76 0.86 14.64 0.39
CA SER A 76 1.07 13.69 -0.70
C SER A 76 1.03 12.26 -0.16
N SER A 77 -0.06 11.57 -0.47
CA SER A 77 -0.28 10.18 -0.07
C SER A 77 0.46 9.23 -1.01
N VAL A 78 1.26 8.33 -0.45
CA VAL A 78 1.90 7.21 -1.17
C VAL A 78 0.95 6.00 -1.18
N SER A 79 -0.29 6.22 -1.60
CA SER A 79 -1.32 5.21 -1.82
C SER A 79 -2.39 5.67 -2.79
N VAL A 80 -3.16 4.71 -3.34
CA VAL A 80 -4.38 4.99 -4.12
C VAL A 80 -5.51 5.44 -3.19
N GLY A 81 -5.81 4.63 -2.17
CA GLY A 81 -6.88 4.90 -1.21
C GLY A 81 -6.58 6.08 -0.30
N TYR A 82 -7.61 6.84 0.06
CA TYR A 82 -7.51 8.05 0.88
C TYR A 82 -8.52 8.08 2.05
N ASP A 83 -9.05 6.93 2.46
CA ASP A 83 -10.02 6.81 3.57
C ASP A 83 -9.46 7.26 4.93
N ASN A 84 -8.13 7.30 5.06
CA ASN A 84 -7.44 7.79 6.25
C ASN A 84 -7.41 9.32 6.36
N TYR A 85 -7.82 10.05 5.32
CA TYR A 85 -7.76 11.51 5.27
C TYR A 85 -9.18 12.10 5.38
N ASP A 86 -9.36 13.03 6.32
CA ASP A 86 -10.61 13.76 6.51
C ASP A 86 -10.76 14.83 5.43
N VAL A 87 -11.25 14.44 4.24
CA VAL A 87 -11.30 15.30 3.04
C VAL A 87 -12.06 16.60 3.29
N ASP A 88 -13.13 16.56 4.09
CA ASP A 88 -13.90 17.76 4.44
C ASP A 88 -13.05 18.74 5.25
N TYR A 89 -12.32 18.24 6.25
CA TYR A 89 -11.38 19.08 7.01
C TYR A 89 -10.26 19.65 6.13
N PHE A 90 -9.74 18.88 5.17
CA PHE A 90 -8.74 19.36 4.21
C PHE A 90 -9.29 20.50 3.35
N ASN A 91 -10.51 20.35 2.83
CA ASN A 91 -11.20 21.39 2.05
C ASN A 91 -11.45 22.65 2.89
N GLU A 92 -11.94 22.52 4.12
CA GLU A 92 -12.14 23.65 5.05
C GLU A 92 -10.85 24.44 5.31
N ARG A 93 -9.74 23.71 5.45
CA ARG A 93 -8.40 24.26 5.74
C ARG A 93 -7.65 24.74 4.50
N GLY A 94 -8.15 24.46 3.30
CA GLY A 94 -7.43 24.71 2.04
C GLY A 94 -6.14 23.90 1.89
N ILE A 95 -6.07 22.70 2.47
CA ILE A 95 -4.92 21.80 2.34
C ILE A 95 -5.15 20.90 1.12
N MET A 96 -4.21 20.92 0.16
CA MET A 96 -4.24 20.03 -1.00
C MET A 96 -3.94 18.59 -0.58
N LEU A 97 -4.74 17.63 -1.03
CA LEU A 97 -4.45 16.21 -0.90
C LEU A 97 -4.16 15.62 -2.28
N THR A 98 -2.99 15.00 -2.45
CA THR A 98 -2.65 14.23 -3.65
C THR A 98 -2.48 12.76 -3.30
N ASN A 99 -2.77 11.88 -4.25
CA ASN A 99 -2.62 10.43 -4.12
C ASN A 99 -1.99 9.87 -5.41
N THR A 100 -1.81 8.56 -5.48
CA THR A 100 -1.25 7.88 -6.66
C THR A 100 -2.30 6.98 -7.31
N PRO A 101 -3.27 7.53 -8.07
CA PRO A 101 -4.22 6.71 -8.80
C PRO A 101 -3.52 5.90 -9.90
N ASP A 102 -4.17 4.83 -10.36
CA ASP A 102 -3.82 4.00 -11.52
C ASP A 102 -2.49 3.20 -11.47
N VAL A 103 -1.54 3.53 -10.59
CA VAL A 103 -0.22 2.88 -10.54
C VAL A 103 -0.22 1.45 -9.97
N LEU A 104 -1.35 0.99 -9.41
CA LEU A 104 -1.51 -0.34 -8.81
C LEU A 104 -2.64 -1.15 -9.45
N THR A 105 -3.36 -0.60 -10.43
CA THR A 105 -4.59 -1.21 -10.96
C THR A 105 -4.32 -2.59 -11.57
N GLU A 106 -3.36 -2.68 -12.49
CA GLU A 106 -3.03 -3.94 -13.17
C GLU A 106 -2.45 -4.98 -12.21
N SER A 107 -1.45 -4.61 -11.39
CA SER A 107 -0.86 -5.54 -10.42
C SER A 107 -1.85 -6.06 -9.38
N THR A 108 -2.82 -5.23 -8.98
CA THR A 108 -3.90 -5.65 -8.07
C THR A 108 -4.87 -6.60 -8.77
N ALA A 109 -5.19 -6.35 -10.04
CA ALA A 109 -6.01 -7.25 -10.85
C ALA A 109 -5.33 -8.62 -11.03
N ASP A 110 -4.04 -8.62 -11.39
CA ASP A 110 -3.24 -9.85 -11.53
C ASP A 110 -3.22 -10.66 -10.23
N LEU A 111 -3.03 -10.00 -9.10
CA LEU A 111 -3.10 -10.65 -7.79
C LEU A 111 -4.50 -11.22 -7.52
N GLY A 112 -5.56 -10.48 -7.87
CA GLY A 112 -6.95 -10.95 -7.76
C GLY A 112 -7.19 -12.24 -8.53
N PHE A 113 -6.81 -12.27 -9.81
CA PHE A 113 -6.90 -13.49 -10.63
C PHE A 113 -6.02 -14.61 -10.07
N THR A 114 -4.81 -14.29 -9.62
CA THR A 114 -3.90 -15.28 -9.02
C THR A 114 -4.51 -15.93 -7.78
N LEU A 115 -5.17 -15.16 -6.91
CA LEU A 115 -5.85 -15.68 -5.72
C LEU A 115 -7.05 -16.56 -6.09
N ILE A 116 -7.85 -16.15 -7.08
CA ILE A 116 -8.97 -16.95 -7.60
C ILE A 116 -8.47 -18.29 -8.14
N MET A 117 -7.45 -18.27 -9.00
CA MET A 117 -6.86 -19.49 -9.57
C MET A 117 -6.23 -20.38 -8.48
N SER A 118 -5.47 -19.78 -7.56
CA SER A 118 -4.75 -20.50 -6.52
C SER A 118 -5.70 -21.18 -5.53
N SER A 119 -6.78 -20.51 -5.15
CA SER A 119 -7.80 -21.08 -4.27
C SER A 119 -8.59 -22.18 -4.95
N ALA A 120 -9.04 -21.97 -6.19
CA ALA A 120 -9.77 -22.98 -6.95
C ALA A 120 -8.96 -24.26 -7.19
N ARG A 121 -7.65 -24.13 -7.40
CA ARG A 121 -6.73 -25.25 -7.68
C ARG A 121 -5.94 -25.73 -6.46
N ARG A 122 -6.30 -25.25 -5.26
CA ARG A 122 -5.67 -25.64 -3.98
C ARG A 122 -4.14 -25.54 -4.00
N VAL A 123 -3.61 -24.53 -4.70
CA VAL A 123 -2.17 -24.41 -4.97
C VAL A 123 -1.35 -24.39 -3.69
N ALA A 124 -1.76 -23.59 -2.69
CA ALA A 124 -1.04 -23.49 -1.41
C ALA A 124 -1.03 -24.81 -0.63
N GLU A 125 -2.14 -25.55 -0.64
CA GLU A 125 -2.26 -26.83 0.06
C GLU A 125 -1.41 -27.91 -0.61
N LEU A 126 -1.42 -27.96 -1.95
CA LEU A 126 -0.63 -28.90 -2.73
C LEU A 126 0.88 -28.60 -2.67
N ASP A 127 1.26 -27.32 -2.62
CA ASP A 127 2.64 -26.91 -2.39
C ASP A 127 3.15 -27.41 -1.03
N ALA A 128 2.38 -27.20 0.03
CA ALA A 128 2.71 -27.70 1.37
C ALA A 128 2.77 -29.23 1.43
N TRP A 129 1.79 -29.92 0.82
CA TRP A 129 1.72 -31.39 0.76
C TRP A 129 2.92 -31.99 0.01
N THR A 130 3.31 -31.37 -1.11
CA THR A 130 4.48 -31.79 -1.91
C THR A 130 5.76 -31.62 -1.11
N LYS A 131 5.95 -30.48 -0.46
CA LYS A 131 7.12 -30.21 0.41
C LYS A 131 7.20 -31.16 1.61
N ALA A 132 6.07 -31.70 2.06
CA ALA A 132 6.01 -32.72 3.11
C ALA A 132 6.32 -34.16 2.61
N GLY A 133 6.78 -34.31 1.37
CA GLY A 133 7.17 -35.60 0.80
C GLY A 133 6.00 -36.56 0.54
N GLN A 134 4.77 -36.04 0.54
CA GLN A 134 3.58 -36.86 0.36
C GLN A 134 3.33 -37.21 -1.12
N TRP A 135 4.03 -36.56 -2.04
CA TRP A 135 3.96 -36.85 -3.46
C TRP A 135 4.72 -38.13 -3.82
N GLN A 136 4.06 -39.26 -3.62
CA GLN A 136 4.59 -40.61 -3.87
C GLN A 136 3.96 -41.28 -5.10
N ALA A 137 2.84 -40.76 -5.58
CA ALA A 137 2.09 -41.22 -6.75
C ALA A 137 1.23 -40.08 -7.31
N SER A 138 0.46 -40.34 -8.37
CA SER A 138 -0.49 -39.37 -8.93
C SER A 138 -1.44 -38.82 -7.87
N VAL A 139 -1.72 -37.51 -7.96
CA VAL A 139 -2.60 -36.80 -7.03
C VAL A 139 -4.01 -37.44 -7.07
N PRO A 140 -4.63 -37.76 -5.92
CA PRO A 140 -5.97 -38.34 -5.88
C PRO A 140 -7.06 -37.30 -6.22
N PRO A 141 -8.24 -37.71 -6.71
CA PRO A 141 -9.32 -36.81 -7.10
C PRO A 141 -9.77 -35.84 -6.02
N ALA A 142 -9.69 -36.25 -4.75
CA ALA A 142 -10.01 -35.40 -3.61
C ALA A 142 -9.13 -34.14 -3.51
N LEU A 143 -7.97 -34.11 -4.18
CA LEU A 143 -6.99 -33.03 -4.15
C LEU A 143 -6.95 -32.17 -5.44
N PHE A 144 -7.78 -32.45 -6.45
CA PHE A 144 -7.77 -31.73 -7.74
C PHE A 144 -8.26 -30.26 -7.67
N GLY A 145 -8.98 -29.91 -6.60
CA GLY A 145 -9.66 -28.60 -6.49
C GLY A 145 -10.96 -28.57 -7.29
N ARG A 146 -11.42 -27.37 -7.64
CA ARG A 146 -12.57 -27.17 -8.55
C ARG A 146 -12.12 -27.41 -10.00
N ALA A 147 -12.88 -28.24 -10.72
CA ALA A 147 -12.58 -28.61 -12.11
C ALA A 147 -12.59 -27.38 -13.05
N ASP A 148 -13.64 -26.55 -12.96
CA ASP A 148 -13.84 -25.42 -13.87
C ASP A 148 -14.24 -24.16 -13.11
N ILE A 149 -13.41 -23.11 -13.17
CA ILE A 149 -13.78 -21.77 -12.66
C ILE A 149 -14.78 -21.10 -13.61
N ALA A 150 -14.69 -21.41 -14.92
CA ALA A 150 -15.55 -20.84 -15.96
C ALA A 150 -16.94 -21.52 -16.09
N HIS A 151 -17.10 -22.76 -15.63
CA HIS A 151 -18.33 -23.55 -15.80
C HIS A 151 -18.74 -24.27 -14.51
N ALA A 152 -19.00 -23.50 -13.45
CA ALA A 152 -19.38 -24.02 -12.13
C ALA A 152 -20.70 -24.84 -12.08
N HIS A 153 -21.39 -25.05 -13.21
CA HIS A 153 -22.69 -25.72 -13.26
C HIS A 153 -22.68 -27.19 -13.70
N ASN A 154 -21.62 -27.73 -14.30
CA ASN A 154 -21.63 -29.10 -14.88
C ASN A 154 -20.51 -30.01 -14.35
N ALA A 155 -20.45 -30.20 -13.03
CA ALA A 155 -19.44 -31.04 -12.38
C ALA A 155 -19.56 -32.56 -12.61
N GLN A 156 -20.49 -33.04 -13.46
CA GLN A 156 -20.68 -34.48 -13.71
C GLN A 156 -20.08 -35.01 -15.03
N GLY A 157 -19.53 -34.14 -15.89
CA GLY A 157 -19.18 -34.54 -17.27
C GLY A 157 -17.70 -34.88 -17.57
N LEU A 158 -16.74 -34.46 -16.74
CA LEU A 158 -15.33 -34.40 -17.18
C LEU A 158 -14.39 -35.46 -16.56
N ALA A 159 -14.90 -36.33 -15.69
CA ALA A 159 -14.09 -37.40 -15.07
C ALA A 159 -13.64 -38.52 -16.04
N MET A 160 -14.00 -38.45 -17.34
CA MET A 160 -13.78 -39.57 -18.28
C MET A 160 -12.62 -39.38 -19.28
N TYR A 161 -11.94 -38.24 -19.33
CA TYR A 161 -11.02 -37.94 -20.46
C TYR A 161 -9.52 -37.83 -20.15
N VAL A 162 -9.07 -38.05 -18.92
CA VAL A 162 -7.62 -38.05 -18.60
C VAL A 162 -7.24 -39.28 -17.78
N ALA A 163 -7.35 -40.44 -18.42
CA ALA A 163 -6.68 -41.67 -18.05
C ALA A 163 -6.35 -42.44 -19.34
N ALA A 164 -5.30 -41.98 -20.03
CA ALA A 164 -4.54 -42.73 -21.03
C ALA A 164 -3.10 -42.24 -20.97
#